data_AF-A0A937TR74-F1
#
_entry.id   AF-A0A937TR74-F1
#
_cell.length_a   1.000
_cell.length_b   1.000
_cell.length_c   1.000
_cell.angle_alpha   90.00
_cell.angle_beta   90.00
_cell.angle_gamma   90.00
#
_symmetry.space_group_name_H-M   'P 1'
#
loop_
_entity.id
_entity.type
_entity.pdbx_description
1 polymer ?
#
loop_
_entity_poly.entity_id
_entity_poly.type
_entity_poly.pdbx_seq_one_letter_code
_entity_poly.pdbx_strand_id
1 'polypeptide(L)'
;MTKHEQKIVEDIREHFGLEVENLIRMGLLPQVSAKKWLVRALYFKYAKTGRTYLDIKLDLSVEYNISVSAIEKLVYRDSRYGIRDAR
;
A
#
# COMPACT_ATOMS: atom_id res chain seq x y z
N MET A 1 6.49 7.43 -17.66
CA MET A 1 5.68 6.97 -16.51
C MET A 1 4.26 6.73 -16.99
N THR A 2 3.67 5.60 -16.61
CA THR A 2 2.26 5.29 -16.89
C THR A 2 1.34 6.09 -15.98
N LYS A 3 0.08 6.26 -16.36
CA LYS A 3 -0.95 6.90 -15.50
C LYS A 3 -1.06 6.22 -14.13
N HIS A 4 -0.83 4.91 -14.08
CA HIS A 4 -0.88 4.13 -12.85
C HIS A 4 0.33 4.40 -11.95
N GLU A 5 1.52 4.62 -12.53
CA GLU A 5 2.71 5.00 -11.78
C GLU A 5 2.58 6.40 -11.19
N GLN A 6 2.02 7.35 -11.94
CA GLN A 6 1.78 8.72 -11.47
C GLN A 6 0.89 8.74 -10.24
N LYS A 7 -0.25 8.05 -10.28
CA LYS A 7 -1.15 7.94 -9.14
C LYS A 7 -0.45 7.37 -7.89
N ILE A 8 0.34 6.31 -8.04
CA ILE A 8 1.07 5.71 -6.91
C ILE A 8 2.06 6.72 -6.31
N VAL A 9 2.79 7.48 -7.14
CA VAL A 9 3.72 8.51 -6.67
C VAL A 9 2.98 9.61 -5.91
N GLU A 10 1.88 10.11 -6.49
CA GLU A 10 1.04 11.16 -5.92
C GLU A 10 0.47 10.71 -4.56
N ASP A 11 -0.14 9.54 -4.49
CA ASP A 11 -0.70 9.01 -3.25
C ASP A 11 0.37 8.80 -2.16
N ILE A 12 1.57 8.34 -2.54
CA ILE A 12 2.69 8.20 -1.60
C ILE A 12 3.13 9.57 -1.07
N ARG A 13 3.22 10.57 -1.94
CA ARG A 13 3.56 11.96 -1.55
C ARG A 13 2.48 12.55 -0.66
N GLU A 14 1.21 12.45 -1.04
CA GLU A 14 0.09 13.06 -0.32
C GLU A 14 -0.15 12.42 1.06
N HIS A 15 -0.10 11.08 1.15
CA HIS A 15 -0.40 10.40 2.41
C HIS A 15 0.79 10.30 3.36
N PHE A 16 2.03 10.34 2.86
CA PHE A 16 3.24 10.05 3.63
C PHE A 16 4.40 11.05 3.45
N GLY A 17 4.30 12.01 2.52
CA GLY A 17 5.32 13.03 2.29
C GLY A 17 6.61 12.50 1.66
N LEU A 18 6.57 11.34 0.99
CA LEU A 18 7.76 10.70 0.43
C LEU A 18 7.90 10.97 -1.08
N GLU A 19 9.07 11.46 -1.49
CA GLU A 19 9.43 11.69 -2.89
C GLU A 19 10.05 10.44 -3.51
N VAL A 20 9.22 9.58 -4.12
CA VAL A 20 9.66 8.29 -4.70
C VAL A 20 9.78 8.28 -6.22
N GLU A 21 9.41 9.38 -6.88
CA GLU A 21 9.34 9.46 -8.35
C GLU A 21 10.66 9.10 -9.03
N ASN A 22 11.77 9.68 -8.56
CA ASN A 22 13.10 9.42 -9.11
C ASN A 22 13.52 7.96 -8.93
N LEU A 23 13.18 7.34 -7.80
CA LEU A 23 13.48 5.93 -7.54
C LEU A 23 12.76 5.00 -8.51
N ILE A 24 11.50 5.31 -8.84
CA ILE A 24 10.71 4.56 -9.83
C ILE A 24 11.30 4.77 -11.23
N ARG A 25 11.59 6.02 -11.61
CA ARG A 25 12.16 6.35 -12.93
C ARG A 25 13.53 5.69 -13.17
N MET A 26 14.35 5.56 -12.13
CA MET A 26 15.65 4.89 -12.18
C MET A 26 15.54 3.36 -12.12
N GLY A 27 14.34 2.79 -11.94
CA GLY A 27 14.13 1.36 -11.78
C GLY A 27 14.58 0.80 -10.42
N LEU A 28 14.95 1.66 -9.48
CA LEU A 28 15.36 1.29 -8.12
C LEU A 28 14.17 0.90 -7.24
N LEU A 29 12.98 1.40 -7.56
CA LEU A 29 11.73 1.03 -6.93
C LEU A 29 10.73 0.53 -7.99
N PRO A 30 10.56 -0.79 -8.14
CA PRO A 30 9.57 -1.32 -9.07
C PRO A 30 8.16 -0.85 -8.71
N GLN A 31 7.37 -0.42 -9.69
CA GLN A 31 5.99 0.05 -9.50
C GLN A 31 5.14 -0.93 -8.69
N VAL A 32 5.26 -2.23 -8.96
CA VAL A 32 4.50 -3.28 -8.26
C VAL A 32 4.82 -3.29 -6.77
N SER A 33 6.09 -3.07 -6.41
CA SER A 33 6.54 -3.00 -5.02
C SER A 33 6.05 -1.73 -4.35
N ALA A 34 6.13 -0.58 -5.03
CA ALA A 34 5.58 0.69 -4.54
C ALA A 34 4.07 0.58 -4.27
N LYS A 35 3.31 -0.01 -5.19
CA LYS A 35 1.87 -0.25 -5.04
C LYS A 35 1.55 -1.10 -3.80
N LYS A 36 2.27 -2.22 -3.64
CA LYS A 36 2.08 -3.13 -2.49
C LYS A 36 2.38 -2.43 -1.17
N TRP A 37 3.46 -1.65 -1.13
CA TRP A 37 3.82 -0.87 0.04
C TRP A 37 2.74 0.18 0.37
N LEU A 38 2.30 0.96 -0.63
CA LEU A 38 1.27 1.98 -0.48
C LEU A 38 -0.03 1.39 0.07
N VAL A 39 -0.53 0.31 -0.55
CA VAL A 39 -1.76 -0.38 -0.12
C VAL A 39 -1.64 -0.86 1.33
N ARG A 40 -0.51 -1.45 1.71
CA ARG A 40 -0.26 -1.88 3.10
C ARG A 40 -0.22 -0.70 4.07
N ALA A 41 0.46 0.38 3.71
CA ALA A 41 0.57 1.56 4.55
C ALA A 41 -0.79 2.26 4.75
N LEU A 42 -1.58 2.39 3.69
CA LEU A 42 -2.94 2.94 3.75
C LEU A 42 -3.88 2.07 4.59
N TYR A 43 -3.79 0.74 4.47
CA TYR A 43 -4.57 -0.17 5.32
C TYR A 43 -4.34 0.13 6.80
N PHE A 44 -3.09 0.22 7.24
CA PHE A 44 -2.78 0.52 8.64
C PHE A 44 -3.10 1.96 9.04
N LYS A 45 -2.98 2.93 8.12
CA LYS A 45 -3.41 4.32 8.35
C LYS A 45 -4.92 4.39 8.61
N TYR A 46 -5.73 3.69 7.80
CA TYR A 46 -7.18 3.66 7.94
C TYR A 46 -7.66 2.78 9.09
N ALA A 47 -6.93 1.72 9.45
CA ALA A 47 -7.24 0.91 10.62
C ALA A 47 -7.20 1.73 11.93
N LYS A 48 -6.42 2.82 11.97
CA LYS A 48 -6.35 3.74 13.13
C LYS A 48 -7.55 4.70 13.23
N THR A 49 -8.37 4.82 12.18
CA THR A 49 -9.51 5.76 12.16
C THR A 49 -10.84 5.12 12.59
N GLY A 50 -10.83 3.85 13.01
CA GLY A 50 -12.03 3.14 13.46
C GLY A 50 -12.92 2.59 12.34
N ARG A 51 -12.49 2.68 11.07
CA ARG A 51 -13.17 2.06 9.93
C ARG A 51 -13.13 0.54 10.01
N THR A 52 -14.13 -0.14 9.45
CA THR A 52 -14.13 -1.61 9.43
C THR A 52 -13.04 -2.12 8.50
N TYR A 53 -12.39 -3.23 8.87
CA TYR A 53 -11.35 -3.84 8.03
C TYR A 53 -11.90 -4.35 6.70
N LEU A 54 -13.19 -4.66 6.61
CA LEU A 54 -13.82 -5.05 5.36
C LEU A 54 -13.89 -3.88 4.39
N ASP A 55 -14.41 -2.73 4.83
CA ASP A 55 -14.56 -1.53 4.01
C ASP A 55 -13.20 -1.03 3.51
N ILE A 56 -12.20 -1.00 4.41
CA ILE A 56 -10.82 -0.63 4.04
C ILE A 56 -10.30 -1.53 2.91
N LYS A 57 -10.48 -2.84 3.01
CA LYS A 57 -10.00 -3.79 1.98
C LYS A 57 -10.75 -3.62 0.66
N LEU A 58 -12.07 -3.37 0.70
CA LEU A 58 -12.88 -3.17 -0.50
C LEU A 58 -12.48 -1.88 -1.23
N ASP A 59 -12.33 -0.78 -0.51
CA ASP A 59 -11.89 0.50 -1.09
C ASP A 59 -10.52 0.36 -1.76
N LEU A 60 -9.54 -0.16 -1.01
CA LEU A 60 -8.19 -0.34 -1.54
C LEU A 60 -8.15 -1.32 -2.73
N SER A 61 -9.04 -2.32 -2.74
CA SER A 61 -9.15 -3.29 -3.83
C SER A 61 -9.59 -2.61 -5.13
N VAL A 62 -10.60 -1.74 -5.05
CA VAL A 62 -11.11 -0.98 -6.19
C VAL A 62 -10.08 0.06 -6.62
N GLU A 63 -9.56 0.83 -5.68
CA GLU A 63 -8.71 2.00 -5.94
C GLU A 63 -7.38 1.66 -6.62
N TYR A 64 -6.79 0.52 -6.24
CA TYR A 64 -5.47 0.08 -6.71
C TYR A 64 -5.50 -1.17 -7.58
N ASN A 65 -6.70 -1.63 -7.96
CA ASN A 65 -6.94 -2.84 -8.74
C ASN A 65 -6.10 -4.02 -8.21
N ILE A 66 -6.39 -4.42 -6.96
CA ILE A 66 -5.71 -5.49 -6.23
C ILE A 66 -6.75 -6.33 -5.50
N SER A 67 -6.67 -7.66 -5.53
CA SER A 67 -7.69 -8.48 -4.85
C SER A 67 -7.64 -8.31 -3.33
N VAL A 68 -8.80 -8.37 -2.68
CA VAL A 68 -8.91 -8.44 -1.21
C VAL A 68 -7.99 -9.51 -0.63
N SER A 69 -7.93 -10.69 -1.25
CA SER A 69 -7.03 -11.78 -0.83
C SER A 69 -5.54 -11.44 -0.94
N ALA A 70 -5.14 -10.60 -1.89
CA ALA A 70 -3.78 -10.11 -2.01
C ALA A 70 -3.49 -9.06 -0.93
N ILE A 71 -4.45 -8.18 -0.62
CA ILE A 71 -4.34 -7.24 0.50
C ILE A 71 -4.15 -8.02 1.81
N GLU A 72 -4.97 -9.03 2.08
CA GLU A 72 -4.84 -9.88 3.27
C GLU A 72 -3.46 -10.53 3.38
N LYS A 73 -2.89 -10.98 2.25
CA LYS A 73 -1.51 -11.49 2.24
C LYS A 73 -0.50 -10.40 2.57
N LEU A 74 -0.68 -9.17 2.07
CA LEU A 74 0.22 -8.04 2.38
C LEU A 74 0.17 -7.63 3.85
N VAL A 75 -1.00 -7.71 4.48
CA VAL A 75 -1.17 -7.26 5.87
C VAL A 75 -0.90 -8.36 6.91
N TYR A 76 -1.22 -9.62 6.60
CA TYR A 76 -1.17 -10.71 7.60
C TYR A 76 -0.04 -11.73 7.38
N ARG A 77 0.51 -11.84 6.16
CA ARG A 77 1.45 -12.93 5.82
C ARG A 77 2.90 -12.66 6.23
N ASP A 78 3.27 -11.40 6.51
CA ASP A 78 4.63 -11.01 6.93
C ASP A 78 4.98 -11.42 8.37
N SER A 79 4.02 -11.94 9.15
CA SER A 79 4.26 -12.49 10.48
C SER A 79 5.19 -13.73 10.50
N ARG A 80 5.58 -14.27 9.34
CA ARG A 80 6.55 -15.37 9.23
C ARG A 80 8.02 -14.94 9.29
N TYR A 81 8.31 -13.64 9.29
CA TYR A 81 9.62 -13.10 9.63
C TYR A 81 9.49 -11.98 10.69
N GLY A 82 9.14 -12.38 11.91
CA GLY A 82 9.82 -11.84 13.10
C GLY A 82 9.45 -10.46 13.65
N ILE A 83 8.27 -9.89 13.40
CA ILE A 83 7.77 -8.80 14.28
C ILE A 83 6.35 -9.14 14.70
N ARG A 84 6.25 -9.59 15.96
CA ARG A 84 4.98 -9.64 16.70
C ARG A 84 4.55 -8.19 16.88
N ASP A 85 3.52 -7.76 16.18
CA ASP A 85 2.74 -6.61 16.64
C ASP A 85 2.12 -7.04 17.98
N ALA A 86 2.77 -6.62 19.07
CA ALA A 86 2.28 -6.73 20.41
C ALA A 86 0.97 -5.93 20.49
N ARG A 87 -0.13 -6.67 20.62
CA ARG A 87 -1.35 -6.13 21.24
C ARG A 87 -1.16 -6.07 22.75
#